data_AF-A0A9P8MSE4-F1
#
_entry.id   AF-A0A9P8MSE4-F1
#
_cell.length_a   1.000
_cell.length_b   1.000
_cell.length_c   1.000
_cell.angle_alpha   90.00
_cell.angle_beta   90.00
_cell.angle_gamma   90.00
#
_symmetry.space_group_name_H-M   'P 1'
#
loop_
_entity.id
_entity.type
_entity.pdbx_description
1 polymer ?
#
loop_
_entity_poly.entity_id
_entity_poly.type
_entity_poly.pdbx_seq_one_letter_code
_entity_poly.pdbx_strand_id
1 'polypeptide(L)'
;MTGGPHNGLSDKDWRYLTCLAEYMAGNDADWALWAVQGSYYVRDKTVDHNETWGALDYEWRDWRNPKFKAMLGTMVNVTQGP
;
A
#
# COMPACT_ATOMS: atom_id res chain seq x y z
N MET A 1 7.43 -6.30 -7.16
CA MET A 1 7.65 -4.94 -7.72
C MET A 1 8.83 -4.28 -7.02
N THR A 2 10.00 -4.92 -7.05
CA THR A 2 11.24 -4.36 -6.48
C THR A 2 12.19 -4.07 -7.63
N GLY A 3 12.80 -2.87 -7.64
CA GLY A 3 13.92 -2.57 -8.54
C GLY A 3 13.75 -1.41 -9.53
N GLY A 4 12.70 -0.58 -9.42
CA GLY A 4 12.56 0.65 -10.20
C GLY A 4 12.80 1.93 -9.39
N PRO A 5 12.91 3.11 -10.05
CA PRO A 5 12.86 4.41 -9.38
C PRO A 5 11.67 4.49 -8.41
N HIS A 6 11.79 5.31 -7.36
CA HIS A 6 10.73 5.53 -6.37
C HIS A 6 10.11 4.24 -5.79
N ASN A 7 10.94 3.20 -5.57
CA ASN A 7 10.51 1.90 -5.04
C ASN A 7 9.44 1.18 -5.88
N GLY A 8 9.46 1.40 -7.21
CA GLY A 8 8.51 0.76 -8.13
C GLY A 8 7.28 1.60 -8.47
N LEU A 9 7.24 2.86 -8.05
CA LEU A 9 6.21 3.83 -8.47
C LEU A 9 6.66 4.63 -9.69
N SER A 10 5.71 5.06 -10.52
CA SER A 10 5.97 6.10 -11.51
C SER A 10 6.19 7.45 -10.83
N ASP A 11 6.82 8.42 -11.51
CA ASP A 11 7.00 9.78 -10.97
C ASP A 11 5.67 10.43 -10.56
N LYS A 12 4.60 10.15 -11.31
CA LYS A 12 3.25 10.65 -11.02
C LYS A 12 2.71 10.04 -9.71
N ASP A 13 2.83 8.73 -9.55
CA ASP A 13 2.29 8.01 -8.38
C ASP A 13 3.11 8.30 -7.13
N TRP A 14 4.43 8.44 -7.28
CA TRP A 14 5.31 8.88 -6.20
C TRP A 14 4.91 10.26 -5.69
N ARG A 15 4.76 11.25 -6.59
CA ARG A 15 4.35 12.60 -6.21
C ARG A 15 2.97 12.62 -5.55
N TYR A 16 2.03 11.82 -6.06
CA TYR A 16 0.71 11.68 -5.46
C TYR A 16 0.79 11.10 -4.04
N LEU A 17 1.50 9.99 -3.86
CA LEU A 17 1.62 9.33 -2.57
C LEU A 17 2.32 10.23 -1.54
N THR A 18 3.39 10.92 -1.92
CA THR A 18 4.07 11.88 -1.04
C THR A 18 3.12 13.00 -0.59
N CYS A 19 2.39 13.61 -1.53
CA CYS A 19 1.44 14.68 -1.20
C CYS A 19 0.30 14.17 -0.29
N LEU A 20 -0.23 12.98 -0.58
CA LEU A 20 -1.27 12.37 0.25
C LEU A 20 -0.75 12.09 1.67
N ALA A 21 0.42 11.48 1.81
CA ALA A 21 0.99 11.17 3.13
C ALA A 21 1.25 12.43 3.97
N GLU A 22 1.77 13.49 3.36
CA GLU A 22 1.96 14.79 4.01
C GLU A 22 0.63 15.42 4.44
N TYR A 23 -0.37 15.41 3.55
CA TYR A 23 -1.70 15.94 3.85
C TYR A 23 -2.36 15.18 5.00
N MET A 24 -2.33 13.85 4.97
CA MET A 24 -2.95 13.00 5.99
C MET A 24 -2.26 13.19 7.35
N ALA A 25 -0.93 13.24 7.38
CA ALA A 25 -0.18 13.50 8.61
C ALA A 25 -0.41 14.92 9.16
N GLY A 26 -0.54 15.93 8.29
CA GLY A 26 -0.79 17.32 8.70
C GLY A 26 -2.20 17.57 9.24
N ASN A 27 -3.17 16.72 8.88
CA ASN A 27 -4.55 16.81 9.35
C ASN A 27 -4.89 15.79 10.45
N ASP A 28 -3.93 14.94 10.85
CA ASP A 28 -4.16 13.79 11.73
C ASP A 28 -5.38 12.95 11.30
N ALA A 29 -5.45 12.66 10.00
CA ALA A 29 -6.62 12.03 9.41
C ALA A 29 -6.64 10.51 9.63
N ASP A 30 -7.80 9.99 10.01
CA ASP A 30 -8.06 8.55 10.02
C ASP A 30 -8.03 7.96 8.61
N TRP A 31 -7.43 6.77 8.48
CA TRP A 31 -7.31 6.09 7.20
C TRP A 31 -7.32 4.58 7.33
N ALA A 32 -7.60 3.91 6.21
CA ALA A 32 -7.48 2.47 6.07
C ALA A 32 -6.92 2.12 4.70
N LEU A 33 -6.17 1.03 4.62
CA LEU A 33 -5.60 0.54 3.36
C LEU A 33 -6.63 -0.31 2.61
N TRP A 34 -6.94 0.10 1.39
CA TRP A 34 -7.58 -0.75 0.39
C TRP A 34 -6.52 -1.19 -0.64
N ALA A 35 -6.25 -2.48 -0.88
CA ALA A 35 -6.73 -3.67 -0.18
C ALA A 35 -5.55 -4.49 0.35
N VAL A 36 -5.72 -5.07 1.55
CA VAL A 36 -4.69 -5.92 2.19
C VAL A 36 -4.51 -7.30 1.53
N GLN A 37 -5.31 -7.63 0.53
CA GLN A 37 -5.39 -8.95 -0.06
C GLN A 37 -4.07 -9.39 -0.74
N GLY A 38 -3.86 -10.70 -0.85
CA GLY A 38 -2.79 -11.30 -1.66
C GLY A 38 -3.32 -12.05 -2.90
N SER A 39 -4.45 -12.73 -2.72
CA SER A 39 -5.13 -13.52 -3.74
C SER A 39 -6.63 -13.62 -3.44
N TYR A 40 -7.41 -14.15 -4.38
CA TYR A 40 -8.82 -14.44 -4.24
C TYR A 40 -9.05 -15.95 -4.30
N TYR A 41 -9.96 -16.43 -3.45
CA TYR A 41 -10.49 -17.78 -3.60
C TYR A 41 -11.16 -17.96 -4.97
N VAL A 42 -12.00 -16.99 -5.38
CA VAL A 42 -12.54 -16.89 -6.75
C VAL A 42 -12.65 -15.41 -7.16
N ARG A 43 -12.20 -15.09 -8.37
CA ARG A 43 -12.45 -13.80 -9.04
C ARG A 43 -12.56 -14.01 -10.55
N ASP A 44 -13.55 -13.37 -11.17
CA ASP A 44 -13.78 -13.45 -12.63
C ASP A 44 -13.80 -14.90 -13.17
N LYS A 45 -14.51 -15.78 -12.44
CA LYS A 45 -14.62 -17.23 -12.71
C LYS A 45 -13.31 -18.01 -12.67
N THR A 46 -12.25 -17.40 -12.16
CA THR A 46 -10.94 -18.03 -11.94
C THR A 46 -10.81 -18.36 -10.45
N VAL A 47 -10.56 -19.62 -10.15
CA VAL A 47 -10.19 -20.07 -8.79
C VAL A 47 -8.75 -19.67 -8.54
N ASP A 48 -8.43 -19.29 -7.30
CA ASP A 48 -7.05 -19.02 -6.87
C ASP A 48 -6.37 -17.89 -7.66
N HIS A 49 -7.09 -16.78 -7.79
CA HIS A 49 -6.68 -15.65 -8.62
C HIS A 49 -5.76 -14.70 -7.86
N ASN A 50 -4.58 -14.42 -8.40
CA ASN A 50 -3.61 -13.51 -7.79
C ASN A 50 -4.08 -12.04 -7.82
N GLU A 51 -4.14 -11.35 -6.68
CA GLU A 51 -4.49 -9.93 -6.60
C GLU A 51 -3.22 -9.09 -6.68
N THR A 52 -2.89 -8.61 -7.88
CA THR A 52 -1.65 -7.88 -8.14
C THR A 52 -1.62 -6.46 -7.57
N TRP A 53 -2.78 -5.87 -7.27
CA TRP A 53 -2.94 -4.56 -6.63
C TRP A 53 -3.00 -4.66 -5.10
N GLY A 54 -3.06 -5.89 -4.59
CA GLY A 54 -3.09 -6.17 -3.16
C GLY A 54 -1.76 -5.84 -2.47
N ALA A 55 -1.85 -5.51 -1.19
CA ALA A 55 -0.69 -5.17 -0.37
C ALA A 55 0.23 -6.37 -0.11
N LEU A 56 -0.36 -7.56 0.01
CA LEU A 56 0.36 -8.80 0.29
C LEU A 56 0.74 -9.54 -1.01
N ASP A 57 1.75 -10.39 -0.91
CA ASP A 57 2.07 -11.36 -1.93
C ASP A 57 0.96 -12.41 -2.06
N TYR A 58 1.05 -13.21 -3.12
CA TYR A 58 0.03 -14.20 -3.45
C TYR A 58 -0.17 -15.24 -2.33
N GLU A 59 0.91 -15.57 -1.64
CA GLU A 59 0.98 -16.53 -0.54
C GLU A 59 0.45 -15.99 0.79
N TRP A 60 0.10 -14.70 0.86
CA TRP A 60 -0.31 -14.01 2.09
C TRP A 60 0.76 -14.05 3.19
N ARG A 61 2.03 -14.13 2.79
CA ARG A 61 3.17 -14.27 3.71
C ARG A 61 3.92 -12.97 3.89
N ASP A 62 4.16 -12.24 2.80
CA ASP A 62 4.99 -11.05 2.79
C ASP A 62 4.29 -9.86 2.11
N TRP A 63 4.88 -8.67 2.27
CA TRP A 63 4.44 -7.49 1.52
C TRP A 63 4.93 -7.59 0.09
N ARG A 64 4.02 -7.43 -0.89
CA ARG A 64 4.36 -7.46 -2.33
C ARG A 64 5.40 -6.39 -2.71
N ASN A 65 5.35 -5.26 -2.00
CA ASN A 65 6.40 -4.26 -1.99
C ASN A 65 6.94 -4.11 -0.55
N PRO A 66 8.13 -4.67 -0.23
CA PRO A 66 8.73 -4.56 1.10
C PRO A 66 8.96 -3.12 1.57
N LYS A 67 8.99 -2.14 0.65
CA LYS A 67 9.17 -0.72 0.96
C LYS A 67 7.85 0.02 1.24
N PHE A 68 6.69 -0.60 0.98
CA PHE A 68 5.38 0.05 1.06
C PHE A 68 5.14 0.77 2.39
N LYS A 69 5.33 0.07 3.52
CA LYS A 69 5.13 0.66 4.85
C LYS A 69 6.01 1.89 5.10
N ALA A 70 7.27 1.85 4.64
CA ALA A 70 8.19 2.98 4.78
C ALA A 70 7.80 4.17 3.90
N MET A 71 7.16 3.92 2.75
CA MET A 71 6.69 4.99 1.86
C MET A 71 5.52 5.79 2.44
N LEU A 72 4.77 5.24 3.41
CA LEU A 72 3.71 5.97 4.10
C LEU A 72 4.25 7.01 5.11
N GLY A 73 5.55 6.96 5.43
CA GLY A 73 6.21 7.96 6.27
C GLY A 73 5.57 8.10 7.65
N THR A 74 5.33 9.33 8.09
CA THR A 74 4.74 9.64 9.41
C THR A 74 3.22 9.43 9.47
N MET A 75 2.55 9.15 8.34
CA MET A 75 1.10 8.91 8.29
C MET A 75 0.66 7.69 9.12
N VAL A 76 1.58 6.75 9.37
CA VAL A 76 1.32 5.55 10.20
C VAL A 76 1.49 5.81 11.70
N ASN A 77 2.02 6.97 12.09
CA ASN A 77 2.21 7.31 13.48
C ASN A 77 0.90 7.79 14.09
N VAL A 78 0.61 7.33 15.29
CA VAL A 78 -0.48 7.88 16.11
C VAL A 78 0.00 9.20 16.69
N THR A 79 -0.55 10.33 16.22
CA THR A 79 -0.12 11.66 16.68
C THR A 79 -1.05 12.30 17.71
N GLN A 80 -2.29 11.82 17.83
CA GLN A 80 -3.23 12.14 18.90
C GLN A 80 -3.67 10.84 19.61
N GLY A 81 -3.60 10.83 20.94
CA GLY A 81 -4.15 9.77 21.80
C GLY A 81 -5.45 10.21 22.48
N PRO A 82 -6.11 9.35 23.28
CA PRO A 82 -7.22 9.76 24.12
C PRO A 82 -6.83 10.86 25.12
#